data_AF-A0A258C0P1-F1
#
_entry.id   AF-A0A258C0P1-F1
#
_cell.length_a   1.000
_cell.length_b   1.000
_cell.length_c   1.000
_cell.angle_alpha   90.00
_cell.angle_beta   90.00
_cell.angle_gamma   90.00
#
_symmetry.space_group_name_H-M   'P 1'
#
loop_
_entity.id
_entity.type
_entity.pdbx_description
1 polymer ?
#
loop_
_entity_poly.entity_id
_entity_poly.type
_entity_poly.pdbx_seq_one_letter_code
_entity_poly.pdbx_strand_id
1 'polypeptide(L)'
;MGTNDALYITEAELNTLYNNAQLNSKRVGLEDIFYQGLGEFLKLKKRNAAPAQTIEGTERILRVGLSRDQSQLEQGLGALASIGSVAPYVGLFGTVWGIMNAFIGLADVDQVTLATVAPGIAEALIATAIGLF
;
A
#
# COMPACT_ATOMS: atom_id res chain seq x y z
N MET A 1 -6.64 -40.62 15.07
CA MET A 1 -6.95 -40.83 13.64
C MET A 1 -8.12 -39.89 13.32
N GLY A 2 -7.87 -38.78 12.62
CA GLY A 2 -8.93 -37.81 12.29
C GLY A 2 -8.53 -36.33 12.42
N THR A 3 -7.45 -35.90 11.77
CA THR A 3 -7.12 -34.48 11.59
C THR A 3 -6.61 -34.29 10.17
N ASN A 4 -7.49 -34.37 9.16
CA ASN A 4 -7.18 -34.01 7.77
C ASN A 4 -8.42 -33.70 6.89
N ASP A 5 -9.60 -33.40 7.48
CA ASP A 5 -10.83 -33.09 6.70
C ASP A 5 -11.13 -31.57 6.60
N ALA A 6 -10.27 -30.70 7.14
CA ALA A 6 -10.54 -29.26 7.21
C ALA A 6 -10.09 -28.44 5.98
N LEU A 7 -9.60 -29.08 4.90
CA LEU A 7 -9.01 -28.38 3.75
C LEU A 7 -9.95 -28.28 2.53
N TYR A 8 -11.09 -28.96 2.54
CA TYR A 8 -12.03 -28.97 1.41
C TYR A 8 -13.32 -28.27 1.81
N ILE A 9 -13.50 -27.03 1.33
CA ILE A 9 -14.76 -26.30 1.45
C ILE A 9 -15.85 -27.18 0.82
N THR A 10 -16.88 -27.51 1.60
CA THR A 10 -18.00 -28.31 1.11
C THR A 10 -18.87 -27.49 0.15
N GLU A 11 -19.58 -28.15 -0.76
CA GLU A 11 -20.49 -27.47 -1.70
C GLU A 11 -21.59 -26.67 -0.96
N ALA A 12 -22.05 -27.16 0.20
CA ALA A 12 -23.00 -26.45 1.06
C ALA A 12 -22.40 -25.16 1.65
N GLU A 13 -21.16 -25.19 2.11
CA GLU A 13 -20.43 -24.02 2.60
C GLU A 13 -20.17 -23.01 1.46
N LEU A 14 -19.82 -23.49 0.27
CA LEU A 14 -19.57 -22.65 -0.90
C LEU A 14 -20.82 -21.84 -1.31
N ASN A 15 -21.99 -22.50 -1.32
CA ASN A 15 -23.26 -21.84 -1.60
C ASN A 15 -23.62 -20.82 -0.52
N THR A 16 -23.33 -21.14 0.74
CA THR A 16 -23.55 -20.22 1.87
C THR A 16 -22.67 -18.97 1.73
N LEU A 17 -21.38 -19.14 1.43
CA LEU A 17 -20.45 -18.03 1.18
C LEU A 17 -20.88 -17.18 -0.02
N TYR A 18 -21.34 -17.80 -1.10
CA TYR A 18 -21.83 -17.08 -2.28
C TYR A 18 -23.05 -16.22 -1.96
N ASN A 19 -24.02 -16.77 -1.24
CA ASN A 19 -25.22 -16.05 -0.83
C ASN A 19 -24.88 -14.88 0.11
N ASN A 20 -23.99 -15.09 1.07
CA ASN A 20 -23.53 -14.03 1.98
C ASN A 20 -22.82 -12.92 1.21
N ALA A 21 -21.91 -13.28 0.30
CA ALA A 21 -21.25 -12.33 -0.57
C ALA A 21 -22.28 -11.56 -1.40
N GLN A 22 -23.26 -12.23 -2.01
CA GLN A 22 -24.31 -11.61 -2.82
C GLN A 22 -25.07 -10.50 -2.07
N LEU A 23 -25.37 -10.71 -0.78
CA LEU A 23 -26.06 -9.74 0.08
C LEU A 23 -25.19 -8.52 0.43
N ASN A 24 -23.87 -8.66 0.43
CA ASN A 24 -22.95 -7.57 0.69
C ASN A 24 -22.78 -6.68 -0.57
N SER A 25 -23.39 -5.50 -0.61
CA SER A 25 -23.25 -4.59 -1.76
C SER A 25 -21.92 -3.83 -1.79
N LYS A 26 -21.12 -3.89 -0.72
CA LYS A 26 -19.82 -3.20 -0.57
C LYS A 26 -18.65 -4.19 -0.49
N ARG A 27 -18.75 -5.33 -1.16
CA ARG A 27 -17.66 -6.31 -1.26
C ARG A 27 -16.37 -5.65 -1.74
N VAL A 28 -15.26 -6.04 -1.11
CA VAL A 28 -13.90 -5.63 -1.48
C VAL A 28 -12.94 -6.80 -1.27
N GLY A 29 -11.82 -6.80 -1.97
CA GLY A 29 -10.80 -7.82 -1.77
C GLY A 29 -11.26 -9.21 -2.21
N LEU A 30 -10.82 -10.21 -1.46
CA LEU A 30 -11.06 -11.63 -1.74
C LEU A 30 -12.56 -11.99 -1.84
N GLU A 31 -13.44 -11.31 -1.10
CA GLU A 31 -14.89 -11.56 -1.16
C GLU A 31 -15.48 -11.16 -2.52
N ASP A 32 -15.02 -10.05 -3.10
CA ASP A 32 -15.46 -9.60 -4.42
C ASP A 32 -14.91 -10.51 -5.53
N ILE A 33 -13.63 -10.87 -5.45
CA ILE A 33 -12.97 -11.79 -6.39
C ILE A 33 -13.67 -13.16 -6.37
N PHE A 34 -13.98 -13.68 -5.18
CA PHE A 34 -14.70 -14.94 -5.01
C PHE A 34 -16.10 -14.87 -5.64
N TYR A 35 -16.87 -13.82 -5.33
CA TYR A 35 -18.22 -13.64 -5.87
C TYR A 35 -18.23 -13.57 -7.41
N GLN A 36 -17.29 -12.81 -8.00
CA GLN A 36 -17.18 -12.68 -9.45
C GLN A 36 -16.72 -13.99 -10.12
N GLY A 37 -15.73 -14.67 -9.55
CA GLY A 37 -15.21 -15.93 -10.08
C GLY A 37 -16.23 -17.06 -10.05
N LEU A 38 -16.87 -17.29 -8.89
CA LEU A 38 -17.91 -18.31 -8.76
C LEU A 38 -19.15 -17.96 -9.57
N GLY A 39 -19.52 -16.68 -9.64
CA GLY A 39 -20.61 -16.20 -10.49
C GLY A 39 -20.40 -16.51 -11.97
N GLU A 40 -19.20 -16.28 -12.51
CA GLU A 40 -18.88 -16.61 -13.90
C GLU A 40 -18.82 -18.12 -14.13
N PHE A 41 -18.24 -18.88 -13.21
CA PHE A 41 -18.21 -20.35 -13.28
C PHE A 41 -19.62 -20.96 -13.35
N LEU A 42 -20.52 -20.54 -12.45
CA LEU A 42 -21.91 -21.02 -12.42
C LEU A 42 -22.67 -20.60 -13.69
N LYS A 43 -22.43 -19.39 -14.19
CA LYS A 43 -23.03 -18.88 -15.43
C LYS A 43 -22.58 -19.68 -16.65
N LEU A 44 -21.30 -20.02 -16.77
CA LEU A 44 -20.75 -20.82 -17.88
C LEU A 44 -21.20 -22.28 -17.80
N LYS A 45 -21.24 -22.86 -16.59
CA LYS A 45 -21.80 -24.20 -16.34
C LYS A 45 -23.28 -24.27 -16.73
N LYS A 46 -24.09 -23.24 -16.37
CA LYS A 46 -25.51 -23.15 -16.75
C LYS A 46 -25.72 -23.05 -18.26
N ARG A 47 -24.75 -22.49 -18.99
CA ARG A 47 -24.76 -22.41 -20.46
C ARG A 47 -24.28 -23.68 -21.16
N ASN A 48 -23.95 -24.75 -20.41
CA ASN A 48 -23.34 -25.97 -20.94
C ASN A 48 -22.09 -25.68 -21.79
N ALA A 49 -21.30 -24.66 -21.40
CA ALA A 49 -20.02 -24.38 -22.05
C ALA A 49 -19.07 -25.58 -21.89
N ALA A 50 -18.16 -25.78 -22.84
CA ALA A 50 -17.18 -26.85 -22.73
C ALA A 50 -16.35 -26.67 -21.43
N PRO A 51 -15.89 -27.77 -20.78
CA PRO A 51 -15.11 -27.68 -19.54
C PRO A 51 -13.89 -26.75 -19.67
N ALA A 52 -13.17 -26.81 -20.79
CA ALA A 52 -12.05 -25.94 -21.08
C ALA A 52 -12.45 -24.45 -21.13
N GLN A 53 -13.56 -24.12 -21.79
CA GLN A 53 -14.08 -22.75 -21.88
C GLN A 53 -14.56 -22.22 -20.54
N THR A 54 -15.14 -23.09 -19.70
CA THR A 54 -15.59 -22.74 -18.35
C THR A 54 -14.40 -22.37 -17.47
N ILE A 55 -13.34 -23.18 -17.50
CA ILE A 55 -12.12 -22.93 -16.72
C ILE A 55 -11.43 -21.65 -17.21
N GLU A 56 -11.22 -21.50 -18.52
CA GLU A 56 -10.55 -20.33 -19.09
C GLU A 56 -11.31 -19.03 -18.80
N GLY A 57 -12.64 -19.03 -18.95
CA GLY A 57 -13.47 -17.87 -18.64
C GLY A 57 -13.44 -17.50 -17.16
N THR A 58 -13.45 -18.50 -16.28
CA THR A 58 -13.36 -18.29 -14.82
C THR A 58 -11.98 -17.76 -14.42
N GLU A 59 -10.89 -18.35 -14.93
CA GLU A 59 -9.52 -17.88 -14.66
C GLU A 59 -9.33 -16.44 -15.12
N ARG A 60 -9.88 -16.09 -16.29
CA ARG A 60 -9.82 -14.72 -16.81
C ARG A 60 -10.45 -13.72 -15.84
N ILE A 61 -11.67 -13.99 -15.36
CA ILE A 61 -12.35 -13.08 -14.42
C ILE A 61 -11.60 -12.98 -13.09
N LEU A 62 -11.10 -14.11 -12.56
CA LEU A 62 -10.29 -14.12 -11.34
C LEU A 62 -9.02 -13.29 -11.50
N ARG A 63 -8.31 -13.42 -12.62
CA ARG A 63 -7.11 -12.63 -12.93
C ARG A 63 -7.42 -11.13 -13.00
N VAL A 64 -8.52 -10.74 -13.66
CA VAL A 64 -8.95 -9.33 -13.71
C VAL A 64 -9.26 -8.80 -12.32
N GLY A 65 -10.01 -9.55 -11.50
CA GLY A 65 -10.32 -9.18 -10.12
C GLY A 65 -9.07 -8.98 -9.27
N LEU A 66 -8.15 -9.95 -9.30
CA LEU A 66 -6.86 -9.87 -8.60
C LEU A 66 -6.03 -8.66 -9.04
N SER A 67 -5.90 -8.41 -10.34
CA SER A 67 -5.14 -7.25 -10.83
C SER A 67 -5.76 -5.92 -10.40
N ARG A 68 -7.09 -5.83 -10.38
CA ARG A 68 -7.80 -4.63 -9.92
C ARG A 68 -7.58 -4.38 -8.42
N ASP A 69 -7.67 -5.42 -7.59
CA ASP A 69 -7.47 -5.27 -6.15
C ASP A 69 -6.00 -5.00 -5.82
N GLN A 70 -5.06 -5.63 -6.50
CA GLN A 70 -3.63 -5.32 -6.39
C GLN A 70 -3.39 -3.83 -6.70
N SER A 71 -3.96 -3.33 -7.81
CA SER A 71 -3.84 -1.91 -8.16
C SER A 71 -4.45 -0.98 -7.11
N GLN A 72 -5.52 -1.39 -6.42
CA GLN A 72 -6.10 -0.63 -5.31
C GLN A 72 -5.19 -0.62 -4.08
N LEU A 73 -4.59 -1.76 -3.74
CA LEU A 73 -3.64 -1.87 -2.62
C LEU A 73 -2.34 -1.10 -2.87
N GLU A 74 -1.95 -0.96 -4.14
CA GLU A 74 -0.78 -0.19 -4.54
C GLU A 74 -1.02 1.33 -4.58
N GLN A 75 -2.26 1.78 -4.37
CA GLN A 75 -2.57 3.21 -4.33
C GLN A 75 -1.76 3.90 -3.23
N GLY A 76 -1.07 4.97 -3.59
CA GLY A 76 -0.26 5.75 -2.67
C GLY A 76 1.15 5.20 -2.42
N LEU A 77 1.46 3.95 -2.76
CA LEU A 77 2.82 3.40 -2.60
C LEU A 77 3.86 4.19 -3.41
N GLY A 78 3.50 4.64 -4.62
CA GLY A 78 4.38 5.49 -5.42
C GLY A 78 4.65 6.87 -4.80
N ALA A 79 3.65 7.44 -4.12
CA ALA A 79 3.82 8.70 -3.39
C ALA A 79 4.69 8.50 -2.14
N LEU A 80 4.46 7.43 -1.39
CA LEU A 80 5.30 7.06 -0.23
C LEU A 80 6.74 6.81 -0.64
N ALA A 81 6.98 6.09 -1.74
CA ALA A 81 8.31 5.87 -2.30
C ALA A 81 8.98 7.19 -2.70
N SER A 82 8.22 8.10 -3.32
CA SER A 82 8.73 9.42 -3.73
C SER A 82 9.08 10.29 -2.51
N ILE A 83 8.19 10.35 -1.52
CA ILE A 83 8.40 11.10 -0.27
C ILE A 83 9.63 10.55 0.46
N GLY A 84 9.72 9.23 0.64
CA GLY A 84 10.86 8.58 1.30
C GLY A 84 12.18 8.81 0.56
N SER A 85 12.16 8.87 -0.78
CA SER A 85 13.36 9.16 -1.59
C SER A 85 13.80 10.63 -1.50
N VAL A 86 12.86 11.56 -1.38
CA VAL A 86 13.15 13.00 -1.37
C VAL A 86 13.40 13.55 0.04
N ALA A 87 12.85 12.91 1.09
CA ALA A 87 12.97 13.34 2.48
C ALA A 87 14.43 13.62 2.95
N PRO A 88 15.44 12.80 2.59
CA PRO A 88 16.83 13.08 2.99
C PRO A 88 17.36 14.40 2.42
N TYR A 89 16.95 14.74 1.19
CA TYR A 89 17.35 15.99 0.55
C TYR A 89 16.67 17.20 1.18
N VAL A 90 15.41 17.06 1.61
CA VAL A 90 14.71 18.12 2.37
C VAL A 90 15.40 18.37 3.71
N GLY A 91 15.81 17.30 4.41
CA GLY A 91 16.57 17.42 5.65
C GLY A 91 17.97 18.03 5.46
N LEU A 92 18.69 17.63 4.40
CA LEU A 92 19.97 18.23 4.02
C LEU A 92 19.82 19.72 3.66
N PHE A 93 18.75 20.09 2.97
CA PHE A 93 18.46 21.49 2.70
C PHE A 93 18.28 22.29 4.00
N GLY A 94 17.54 21.73 4.97
CA GLY A 94 17.35 22.34 6.29
C GLY A 94 18.66 22.55 7.06
N THR A 95 19.59 21.59 7.02
CA THR A 95 20.91 21.77 7.65
C THR A 95 21.71 22.90 7.01
N VAL A 96 21.79 22.91 5.68
CA VAL A 96 22.53 23.96 4.94
C VAL A 96 21.94 25.33 5.23
N TRP A 97 20.62 25.46 5.20
CA TRP A 97 19.93 26.71 5.49
C TRP A 97 20.15 27.18 6.94
N GLY A 98 20.01 26.28 7.92
CA GLY A 98 20.21 26.61 9.34
C GLY A 98 21.64 27.04 9.64
N ILE A 99 22.63 26.34 9.08
CA ILE A 99 24.05 26.70 9.21
C ILE A 99 24.31 28.06 8.54
N MET A 100 23.80 28.29 7.34
CA MET A 100 23.94 29.59 6.65
C MET A 100 23.39 30.74 7.50
N ASN A 101 22.19 30.58 8.08
CA ASN A 101 21.60 31.60 8.95
C ASN A 101 22.40 31.83 10.24
N ALA A 102 22.93 30.76 10.84
CA ALA A 102 23.80 30.87 12.01
C ALA A 102 25.06 31.68 11.71
N PHE A 103 25.65 31.52 10.51
CA PHE A 103 26.81 32.30 10.07
C PHE A 103 26.45 33.74 9.67
N ILE A 104 25.30 34.00 9.04
CA ILE A 104 24.84 35.36 8.73
C ILE A 104 24.65 36.17 10.01
N GLY A 105 24.09 35.58 11.06
CA GLY A 105 23.90 36.23 12.37
C GLY A 105 25.21 36.60 13.08
N LEU A 106 26.36 36.07 12.65
CA LEU A 106 27.68 36.45 13.15
C LEU A 106 28.35 37.56 12.33
N ALA A 107 27.84 37.90 11.15
CA ALA A 107 28.50 38.83 10.24
C ALA A 107 28.63 40.26 10.81
N ASP A 108 27.74 40.64 11.76
CA ASP A 108 27.71 41.95 12.42
C ASP A 108 28.23 41.93 13.88
N VAL A 109 28.86 40.83 14.33
CA VAL A 109 29.29 40.67 15.74
C VAL A 109 30.82 40.76 15.87
N ASP A 110 31.31 41.76 16.64
CA ASP A 110 32.75 42.00 16.87
C ASP A 110 33.48 40.84 17.56
N GLN A 111 32.78 40.03 18.37
CA GLN A 111 33.34 38.86 19.06
C GLN A 111 32.47 37.62 18.84
N VAL A 112 32.97 36.70 18.01
CA VAL A 112 32.33 35.41 17.75
C VAL A 112 32.71 34.42 18.85
N THR A 113 31.72 33.76 19.46
CA THR A 113 31.96 32.66 20.41
C THR A 113 31.25 31.38 19.96
N LEU A 114 31.72 30.20 20.37
CA LEU A 114 31.03 28.93 20.07
C LEU A 114 29.62 28.89 20.68
N ALA A 115 29.43 29.54 21.82
CA ALA A 115 28.13 29.61 22.49
C ALA A 115 27.08 30.36 21.65
N THR A 116 27.49 31.34 20.81
CA THR A 116 26.55 32.13 19.99
C THR A 116 26.07 31.41 18.73
N VAL A 117 26.74 30.34 18.28
CA VAL A 117 26.33 29.55 17.08
C VAL A 117 25.77 28.16 17.41
N ALA A 118 26.08 27.62 18.59
CA ALA A 118 25.68 26.28 18.98
C ALA A 118 24.16 25.99 18.84
N PRO A 119 23.24 26.92 19.19
CA PRO A 119 21.80 26.69 19.00
C PRO A 119 21.41 26.50 17.53
N GLY A 120 21.88 27.37 16.63
CA GLY A 120 21.52 27.31 15.20
C GLY A 120 22.08 26.07 14.49
N ILE A 121 23.25 25.58 14.92
CA ILE A 121 23.82 24.32 14.41
C ILE A 121 23.03 23.11 14.94
N ALA A 122 22.59 23.14 16.20
CA ALA A 122 21.76 22.06 16.76
C ALA A 122 20.40 21.95 16.03
N GLU A 123 19.75 23.08 15.75
CA GLU A 123 18.50 23.12 14.98
C GLU A 123 18.69 22.63 13.54
N ALA A 124 19.79 23.02 12.89
CA ALA A 124 20.17 22.51 11.59
C ALA A 124 20.24 20.97 11.61
N LEU A 125 20.94 20.37 12.57
CA LEU A 125 21.11 18.91 12.66
C LEU A 125 19.79 18.15 12.87
N ILE A 126 18.82 18.75 13.57
CA ILE A 126 17.48 18.17 13.73
C ILE A 126 16.77 18.05 12.38
N ALA A 127 16.97 18.99 11.45
CA ALA A 127 16.35 18.93 10.12
C ALA A 127 16.79 17.69 9.32
N THR A 128 18.07 17.31 9.38
CA THR A 128 18.55 16.07 8.75
C THR A 128 18.06 14.83 9.47
N ALA A 129 17.97 14.85 10.80
CA ALA A 129 17.37 13.74 11.55
C ALA A 129 15.92 13.50 11.08
N ILE A 130 15.11 14.55 10.95
CA ILE A 130 13.73 14.45 10.45
C ILE A 130 13.68 13.98 8.98
N GLY A 131 14.65 14.35 8.14
CA GLY A 131 14.71 13.89 6.75
C GLY A 131 15.05 12.40 6.57
N LEU A 132 15.55 11.74 7.61
CA LEU A 132 15.99 10.33 7.58
C LEU A 132 14.99 9.36 8.23
N PHE A 133 14.04 9.85 9.03
CA PHE A 133 13.05 9.07 9.76
C PHE A 133 11.63 9.39 9.30
#